data_AF-A0A099ZWI2-F1
#
_entry.id   AF-A0A099ZWI2-F1
#
_cell.length_a   1.000
_cell.length_b   1.000
_cell.length_c   1.000
_cell.angle_alpha   90.00
_cell.angle_beta   90.00
_cell.angle_gamma   90.00
#
_symmetry.space_group_name_H-M   'P 1'
#
loop_
_entity.id
_entity.type
_entity.pdbx_description
1 polymer ?
#
loop_
_entity_poly.entity_id
_entity_poly.type
_entity_poly.pdbx_seq_one_letter_code
_entity_poly.pdbx_strand_id
1 'polypeptide(L)'
;LTGAGEKRPSSSSVFVVRKDQDVYVQTLRKLFNESHGIFIGLQRSEEELTGKSRKAQLVQVSKNYRSVIRACMEDMHQAAVSAWDPALHNQYSTQVSILSAMELIWNLCEILFVEAAVAGPLLIRLLDWVRLHVCDVNNMVREVLSSENPSKHELFWNVVDVFVLQGRMDEARHLLSKEASANPASTNMCRVLDDLMKKMPVPSLGNMQTLTEMELKWQHWHEECQRYLQDGTFASNSHMESICKVLLGDENAILEKKELLTTWYHFLVTRLLYSHPTVKPMELHFYAQACMDLFLRGESSAEPLDIILMAAFEFEIHQVIKECSIALSNWWFVAHLTDLLDHCKLLQSHNLYFGSNMREFLLLEYASGLFSHHSLWQLGVDYFDHCPEFGRVYLELHIERIPLNTEQKALKVLRICEQRQMHEQVRSICKIMAMKALRNNRLGSALSWSIRAKDAAFATLISDR
;
A
#
# COMPACT_ATOMS: atom_id res chain seq x y z
N LEU A 1 56.65 12.44 -7.13
CA LEU A 1 56.62 13.45 -6.03
C LEU A 1 55.25 14.11 -6.12
N THR A 2 54.26 13.86 -5.30
CA THR A 2 54.19 13.40 -3.90
C THR A 2 52.87 12.65 -3.71
N GLY A 3 52.94 11.45 -3.14
CA GLY A 3 51.77 10.64 -2.80
C GLY A 3 50.97 11.30 -1.68
N ALA A 4 49.68 11.52 -1.94
CA ALA A 4 48.70 11.72 -0.89
C ALA A 4 48.32 10.34 -0.38
N GLY A 5 48.89 9.94 0.75
CA GLY A 5 48.60 8.67 1.40
C GLY A 5 47.11 8.59 1.77
N GLU A 6 46.47 7.52 1.31
CA GLU A 6 45.25 7.01 1.92
C GLU A 6 45.52 6.80 3.42
N LYS A 7 44.91 7.67 4.24
CA LYS A 7 44.82 7.43 5.68
C LYS A 7 44.02 6.15 5.87
N ARG A 8 44.71 5.03 6.10
CA ARG A 8 44.12 3.87 6.76
C ARG A 8 43.38 4.37 8.02
N PRO A 9 42.10 4.00 8.24
CA PRO A 9 41.39 4.43 9.42
C PRO A 9 42.16 3.94 10.66
N SER A 10 42.58 4.88 11.50
CA SER A 10 43.12 4.60 12.82
C SER A 10 42.12 3.75 13.58
N SER A 11 42.58 2.67 14.22
CA SER A 11 41.83 1.65 14.94
C SER A 11 41.10 2.13 16.21
N SER A 12 40.58 3.37 16.21
CA SER A 12 39.89 4.00 17.34
C SER A 12 38.72 4.89 16.90
N SER A 13 38.08 4.59 15.77
CA SER A 13 36.83 5.25 15.37
C SER A 13 35.62 4.41 15.81
N VAL A 14 34.84 4.93 16.75
CA VAL A 14 33.54 4.34 17.12
C VAL A 14 32.51 4.76 16.07
N PHE A 15 31.97 3.79 15.35
CA PHE A 15 30.86 4.01 14.42
C PHE A 15 29.53 3.78 15.14
N VAL A 16 28.66 4.78 15.14
CA VAL A 16 27.30 4.65 15.65
C VAL A 16 26.40 4.22 14.49
N VAL A 17 26.03 2.94 14.48
CA VAL A 17 25.06 2.40 13.52
C VAL A 17 23.66 2.53 14.13
N ARG A 18 22.72 3.12 13.38
CA ARG A 18 21.32 3.22 13.77
C ARG A 18 20.48 2.35 12.84
N LYS A 19 19.73 1.42 13.42
CA LYS A 19 18.69 0.65 12.72
C LYS A 19 17.42 1.51 12.59
N ASP A 20 16.61 1.25 11.57
CA ASP A 20 15.24 1.79 11.43
C ASP A 20 15.14 3.33 11.35
N GLN A 21 15.94 3.96 10.46
CA GLN A 21 15.87 5.41 10.23
C GLN A 21 14.47 5.88 9.78
N ASP A 22 13.70 5.01 9.12
CA ASP A 22 12.35 5.30 8.62
C ASP A 22 11.38 5.65 9.77
N VAL A 23 11.50 5.00 10.93
CA VAL A 23 10.61 5.25 12.09
C VAL A 23 10.78 6.68 12.65
N TYR A 24 11.90 7.34 12.36
CA TYR A 24 12.19 8.70 12.81
C TYR A 24 11.67 9.79 11.86
N VAL A 25 11.11 9.43 10.71
CA VAL A 25 10.50 10.41 9.80
C VAL A 25 9.21 10.94 10.42
N GLN A 26 9.16 12.26 10.65
CA GLN A 26 8.05 12.90 11.37
C GLN A 26 6.69 12.65 10.69
N THR A 27 6.65 12.56 9.37
CA THR A 27 5.44 12.30 8.59
C THR A 27 4.89 10.88 8.83
N LEU A 28 5.75 9.87 8.98
CA LEU A 28 5.33 8.49 9.30
C LEU A 28 4.70 8.37 10.70
N ARG A 29 4.98 9.32 11.60
CA ARG A 29 4.29 9.35 12.90
C ARG A 29 2.79 9.58 12.75
N LYS A 30 2.35 10.38 11.79
CA LYS A 30 0.91 10.59 11.53
C LYS A 30 0.27 9.29 11.06
N LEU A 31 0.91 8.61 10.10
CA LEU A 31 0.53 7.27 9.64
C LEU A 31 0.37 6.30 10.82
N PHE A 32 1.35 6.20 11.72
CA PHE A 32 1.29 5.29 12.86
C PHE A 32 0.17 5.60 13.86
N ASN A 33 -0.12 6.89 14.12
CA ASN A 33 -1.19 7.25 15.06
C ASN A 33 -2.58 7.03 14.47
N GLU A 34 -2.80 7.39 13.20
CA GLU A 34 -4.09 7.20 12.54
C GLU A 34 -4.38 5.72 12.29
N SER A 35 -3.39 4.96 11.82
CA SER A 35 -3.50 3.49 11.64
C SER A 35 -3.74 2.75 12.94
N HIS A 36 -3.15 3.19 14.06
CA HIS A 36 -3.44 2.65 15.38
C HIS A 36 -4.91 2.82 15.76
N GLY A 37 -5.51 3.99 15.48
CA GLY A 37 -6.94 4.20 15.72
C GLY A 37 -7.82 3.22 14.92
N ILE A 38 -7.46 2.96 13.66
CA ILE A 38 -8.14 1.98 12.82
C ILE A 38 -7.98 0.57 13.39
N PHE A 39 -6.76 0.20 13.80
CA PHE A 39 -6.45 -1.12 14.38
C PHE A 39 -7.31 -1.37 15.63
N ILE A 40 -7.28 -0.46 16.61
CA ILE A 40 -8.07 -0.61 17.84
C ILE A 40 -9.57 -0.63 17.55
N GLY A 41 -10.02 0.17 16.58
CA GLY A 41 -11.41 0.14 16.10
C GLY A 41 -11.81 -1.23 15.55
N LEU A 42 -10.93 -1.87 14.77
CA LEU A 42 -11.15 -3.21 14.23
C LEU A 42 -11.24 -4.26 15.35
N GLN A 43 -10.32 -4.23 16.32
CA GLN A 43 -10.32 -5.21 17.44
C GLN A 43 -11.60 -5.13 18.28
N ARG A 44 -12.15 -3.92 18.50
CA ARG A 44 -13.42 -3.74 19.23
C ARG A 44 -14.64 -4.24 18.47
N SER A 45 -14.56 -4.26 17.14
CA SER A 45 -15.68 -4.60 16.28
C SER A 45 -15.90 -6.10 16.07
N GLU A 46 -14.99 -6.93 16.60
CA GLU A 46 -15.01 -8.38 16.40
C GLU A 46 -16.28 -9.06 16.94
N GLU A 47 -16.99 -8.41 17.88
CA GLU A 47 -18.14 -8.97 18.61
C GLU A 47 -19.51 -8.71 17.95
N GLU A 48 -19.65 -7.79 16.98
CA GLU A 48 -20.96 -7.20 16.70
C GLU A 48 -21.69 -7.65 15.40
N LEU A 49 -21.02 -8.24 14.39
CA LEU A 49 -21.65 -8.45 13.07
C LEU A 49 -21.32 -9.80 12.40
N THR A 50 -22.35 -10.48 11.86
CA THR A 50 -22.21 -11.73 11.09
C THR A 50 -22.52 -11.54 9.59
N GLY A 51 -21.82 -12.30 8.74
CA GLY A 51 -22.11 -12.41 7.30
C GLY A 51 -21.69 -11.21 6.44
N LYS A 52 -22.55 -10.82 5.48
CA LYS A 52 -22.25 -9.79 4.45
C LYS A 52 -21.93 -8.41 5.03
N SER A 53 -22.53 -8.07 6.17
CA SER A 53 -22.25 -6.81 6.86
C SER A 53 -20.81 -6.72 7.37
N ARG A 54 -20.25 -7.84 7.86
CA ARG A 54 -18.85 -7.93 8.29
C ARG A 54 -17.89 -7.75 7.12
N LYS A 55 -18.15 -8.37 5.97
CA LYS A 55 -17.31 -8.20 4.78
C LYS A 55 -17.27 -6.74 4.30
N ALA A 56 -18.44 -6.08 4.23
CA ALA A 56 -18.51 -4.67 3.86
C ALA A 56 -17.74 -3.76 4.86
N GLN A 57 -17.82 -4.08 6.15
CA GLN A 57 -17.05 -3.39 7.19
C GLN A 57 -15.54 -3.60 7.03
N LEU A 58 -15.08 -4.82 6.77
CA LEU A 58 -13.65 -5.11 6.56
C LEU A 58 -13.10 -4.38 5.32
N VAL A 59 -13.88 -4.31 4.23
CA VAL A 59 -13.54 -3.48 3.07
C VAL A 59 -13.47 -1.99 3.47
N GLN A 60 -14.38 -1.50 4.31
CA GLN A 60 -14.32 -0.12 4.79
C GLN A 60 -13.07 0.14 5.64
N VAL A 61 -12.69 -0.80 6.51
CA VAL A 61 -11.46 -0.73 7.30
C VAL A 61 -10.23 -0.70 6.39
N SER A 62 -10.19 -1.56 5.37
CA SER A 62 -9.12 -1.55 4.35
C SER A 62 -9.01 -0.20 3.63
N LYS A 63 -10.14 0.37 3.21
CA LYS A 63 -10.18 1.71 2.59
C LYS A 63 -9.70 2.81 3.53
N ASN A 64 -10.01 2.71 4.82
CA ASN A 64 -9.50 3.66 5.82
C ASN A 64 -7.97 3.59 5.90
N TYR A 65 -7.38 2.40 5.95
CA TYR A 65 -5.91 2.26 5.91
C TYR A 65 -5.31 2.91 4.65
N ARG A 66 -5.88 2.62 3.48
CA ARG A 66 -5.43 3.23 2.22
C ARG A 66 -5.55 4.74 2.21
N SER A 67 -6.62 5.29 2.79
CA SER A 67 -6.81 6.74 2.92
C SER A 67 -5.70 7.37 3.77
N VAL A 68 -5.29 6.71 4.86
CA VAL A 68 -4.19 7.19 5.71
C VAL A 68 -2.86 7.11 4.95
N ILE A 69 -2.61 6.03 4.20
CA ILE A 69 -1.40 5.90 3.36
C ILE A 69 -1.34 7.06 2.35
N ARG A 70 -2.44 7.33 1.64
CA ARG A 70 -2.51 8.42 0.65
C ARG A 70 -2.32 9.79 1.26
N ALA A 71 -2.98 10.09 2.37
CA ALA A 71 -2.79 11.36 3.07
C ALA A 71 -1.33 11.54 3.50
N CYS A 72 -0.68 10.48 3.99
CA CYS A 72 0.74 10.50 4.34
C CYS A 72 1.63 10.69 3.10
N MET A 73 1.29 10.05 1.98
CA MET A 73 2.02 10.17 0.71
C MET A 73 1.93 11.59 0.13
N GLU A 74 0.75 12.21 0.16
CA GLU A 74 0.54 13.61 -0.25
C GLU A 74 1.33 14.59 0.62
N ASP A 75 1.27 14.42 1.95
CA ASP A 75 2.06 15.22 2.91
C ASP A 75 3.57 15.09 2.64
N MET A 76 4.04 13.87 2.34
CA MET A 76 5.45 13.63 1.99
C MET A 76 5.84 14.21 0.64
N HIS A 77 4.97 14.11 -0.37
CA HIS A 77 5.22 14.71 -1.68
C HIS A 77 5.33 16.23 -1.59
N GLN A 78 4.43 16.87 -0.82
CA GLN A 78 4.49 18.32 -0.59
C GLN A 78 5.76 18.72 0.16
N ALA A 79 6.21 17.92 1.13
CA ALA A 79 7.47 18.11 1.83
C ALA A 79 8.69 17.95 0.90
N ALA A 80 8.65 16.99 -0.03
CA ALA A 80 9.68 16.80 -1.05
C ALA A 80 9.80 18.01 -1.97
N VAL A 81 8.68 18.54 -2.47
CA VAL A 81 8.65 19.73 -3.34
C VAL A 81 9.15 20.98 -2.60
N SER A 82 8.88 21.08 -1.30
CA SER A 82 9.28 22.22 -0.47
C SER A 82 10.72 22.14 0.05
N ALA A 83 11.38 20.97 -0.06
CA ALA A 83 12.72 20.76 0.46
C ALA A 83 13.78 21.45 -0.41
N TRP A 84 14.57 22.34 0.18
CA TRP A 84 15.67 23.02 -0.51
C TRP A 84 16.95 22.18 -0.57
N ASP A 85 17.12 21.22 0.34
CA ASP A 85 18.27 20.32 0.38
C ASP A 85 18.04 19.11 -0.55
N PRO A 86 18.90 18.87 -1.56
CA PRO A 86 18.79 17.72 -2.45
C PRO A 86 18.81 16.37 -1.74
N ALA A 87 19.54 16.23 -0.62
CA ALA A 87 19.60 14.97 0.12
C ALA A 87 18.25 14.66 0.80
N LEU A 88 17.65 15.69 1.39
CA LEU A 88 16.33 15.60 2.03
C LEU A 88 15.21 15.38 1.00
N HIS A 89 15.30 16.05 -0.15
CA HIS A 89 14.40 15.82 -1.28
C HIS A 89 14.43 14.36 -1.74
N ASN A 90 15.63 13.81 -1.94
CA ASN A 90 15.78 12.40 -2.34
C ASN A 90 15.23 11.44 -1.29
N GLN A 91 15.46 11.73 0.01
CA GLN A 91 14.89 10.93 1.09
C GLN A 91 13.36 10.92 1.05
N TYR A 92 12.70 12.08 0.90
CA TYR A 92 11.24 12.12 0.80
C TYR A 92 10.73 11.45 -0.46
N SER A 93 11.40 11.61 -1.60
CA SER A 93 11.05 10.95 -2.86
C SER A 93 11.05 9.42 -2.71
N THR A 94 12.11 8.85 -2.12
CA THR A 94 12.18 7.41 -1.84
C THR A 94 11.02 6.95 -0.95
N GLN A 95 10.67 7.72 0.09
CA GLN A 95 9.54 7.37 0.97
C GLN A 95 8.19 7.46 0.25
N VAL A 96 7.99 8.43 -0.64
CA VAL A 96 6.79 8.52 -1.49
C VAL A 96 6.69 7.27 -2.38
N SER A 97 7.79 6.83 -2.98
CA SER A 97 7.81 5.59 -3.78
C SER A 97 7.45 4.36 -2.94
N ILE A 98 7.97 4.25 -1.72
CA ILE A 98 7.62 3.16 -0.79
C ILE A 98 6.13 3.20 -0.42
N LEU A 99 5.58 4.37 -0.07
CA LEU A 99 4.16 4.53 0.26
C LEU A 99 3.25 4.23 -0.94
N SER A 100 3.66 4.61 -2.14
CA SER A 100 2.96 4.27 -3.38
C SER A 100 2.92 2.75 -3.60
N ALA A 101 4.06 2.07 -3.45
CA ALA A 101 4.13 0.61 -3.54
C ALA A 101 3.27 -0.07 -2.46
N MET A 102 3.29 0.43 -1.21
CA MET A 102 2.43 -0.06 -0.14
C MET A 102 0.95 0.07 -0.51
N GLU A 103 0.51 1.23 -0.99
CA GLU A 103 -0.88 1.44 -1.37
C GLU A 103 -1.29 0.56 -2.55
N LEU A 104 -0.41 0.37 -3.54
CA LEU A 104 -0.61 -0.51 -4.69
C LEU A 104 -0.84 -1.96 -4.27
N ILE A 105 0.06 -2.50 -3.44
CA ILE A 105 -0.03 -3.89 -2.93
C ILE A 105 -1.28 -4.04 -2.05
N TRP A 106 -1.54 -3.07 -1.16
CA TRP A 106 -2.70 -3.11 -0.27
C TRP A 106 -4.02 -3.10 -1.05
N ASN A 107 -4.13 -2.23 -2.06
CA ASN A 107 -5.31 -2.16 -2.92
C ASN A 107 -5.53 -3.48 -3.67
N LEU A 108 -4.47 -4.11 -4.20
CA LEU A 108 -4.59 -5.41 -4.84
C LEU A 108 -5.06 -6.49 -3.84
N CYS A 109 -4.49 -6.52 -2.64
CA CYS A 109 -4.92 -7.44 -1.59
C CYS A 109 -6.36 -7.20 -1.14
N GLU A 110 -6.81 -5.94 -1.08
CA GLU A 110 -8.20 -5.57 -0.82
C GLU A 110 -9.12 -6.20 -1.87
N ILE A 111 -8.79 -6.08 -3.15
CA ILE A 111 -9.61 -6.61 -4.26
C ILE A 111 -9.65 -8.14 -4.23
N LEU A 112 -8.49 -8.79 -4.11
CA LEU A 112 -8.37 -10.25 -4.26
C LEU A 112 -8.78 -11.02 -3.00
N PHE A 113 -8.49 -10.50 -1.82
CA PHE A 113 -8.63 -11.24 -0.56
C PHE A 113 -9.76 -10.69 0.32
N VAL A 114 -9.85 -9.37 0.52
CA VAL A 114 -10.82 -8.77 1.45
C VAL A 114 -12.22 -8.64 0.81
N GLU A 115 -12.30 -7.97 -0.34
CA GLU A 115 -13.51 -7.91 -1.17
C GLU A 115 -13.73 -9.24 -1.88
N ALA A 116 -12.69 -10.07 -2.09
CA ALA A 116 -12.75 -11.34 -2.80
C ALA A 116 -13.63 -11.23 -4.05
N ALA A 117 -13.26 -10.30 -4.93
CA ALA A 117 -14.06 -9.90 -6.08
C ALA A 117 -14.29 -11.11 -7.02
N VAL A 118 -15.54 -11.35 -7.37
CA VAL A 118 -15.92 -12.43 -8.30
C VAL A 118 -15.73 -11.98 -9.75
N ALA A 119 -15.78 -12.94 -10.68
CA ALA A 119 -15.76 -12.65 -12.12
C ALA A 119 -16.83 -11.62 -12.51
N GLY A 120 -16.48 -10.68 -13.38
CA GLY A 120 -17.27 -9.48 -13.68
C GLY A 120 -16.77 -8.26 -12.89
N PRO A 121 -17.19 -8.06 -11.62
CA PRO A 121 -16.71 -6.96 -10.78
C PRO A 121 -15.19 -6.90 -10.63
N LEU A 122 -14.50 -8.05 -10.62
CA LEU A 122 -13.04 -8.15 -10.55
C LEU A 122 -12.34 -7.26 -11.59
N LEU A 123 -12.75 -7.34 -12.86
CA LEU A 123 -12.11 -6.57 -13.93
C LEU A 123 -12.28 -5.06 -13.71
N ILE A 124 -13.47 -4.63 -13.27
CA ILE A 124 -13.73 -3.22 -12.95
C ILE A 124 -12.81 -2.76 -11.82
N ARG A 125 -12.67 -3.58 -10.78
CA ARG A 125 -11.78 -3.29 -9.64
C ARG A 125 -10.32 -3.21 -10.06
N LEU A 126 -9.86 -4.09 -10.95
CA LEU A 126 -8.51 -4.04 -11.49
C LEU A 126 -8.27 -2.83 -12.39
N LEU A 127 -9.27 -2.40 -13.16
CA LEU A 127 -9.21 -1.14 -13.92
C LEU A 127 -9.09 0.06 -12.99
N ASP A 128 -9.93 0.12 -11.95
CA ASP A 128 -9.85 1.18 -10.93
C ASP A 128 -8.50 1.15 -10.21
N TRP A 129 -7.96 -0.04 -9.92
CA TRP A 129 -6.62 -0.22 -9.36
C TRP A 129 -5.56 0.44 -10.26
N VAL A 130 -5.45 0.05 -11.53
CA VAL A 130 -4.43 0.63 -12.43
C VAL A 130 -4.61 2.15 -12.59
N ARG A 131 -5.84 2.64 -12.75
CA ARG A 131 -6.12 4.07 -12.89
C ARG A 131 -5.68 4.89 -11.69
N LEU A 132 -5.78 4.33 -10.48
CA LEU A 132 -5.37 5.00 -9.24
C LEU A 132 -3.85 5.07 -9.09
N HIS A 133 -3.10 4.16 -9.71
CA HIS A 133 -1.66 4.01 -9.48
C HIS A 133 -0.76 4.44 -10.66
N VAL A 134 -1.34 4.74 -11.83
CA VAL A 134 -0.59 5.29 -12.99
C VAL A 134 -0.84 6.80 -13.09
N CYS A 135 -0.03 7.60 -12.39
CA CYS A 135 -0.24 9.04 -12.23
C CYS A 135 0.21 9.91 -13.42
N ASP A 136 1.18 9.46 -14.22
CA ASP A 136 1.82 10.30 -15.25
C ASP A 136 0.88 10.72 -16.40
N VAL A 137 -0.18 9.93 -16.60
CA VAL A 137 -1.21 10.16 -17.62
C VAL A 137 -1.94 11.49 -17.42
N ASN A 138 -2.21 11.87 -16.17
CA ASN A 138 -3.01 13.06 -15.87
C ASN A 138 -2.28 14.36 -16.26
N ASN A 139 -0.95 14.37 -16.22
CA ASN A 139 -0.15 15.51 -16.67
C ASN A 139 -0.21 15.66 -18.19
N MET A 140 -0.04 14.56 -18.93
CA MET A 140 -0.13 14.53 -20.39
C MET A 140 -1.53 14.97 -20.89
N VAL A 141 -2.59 14.46 -20.26
CA VAL A 141 -3.97 14.85 -20.53
C VAL A 141 -4.17 16.35 -20.33
N ARG A 142 -3.66 16.91 -19.23
CA ARG A 142 -3.78 18.33 -18.91
C ARG A 142 -3.07 19.20 -19.95
N GLU A 143 -1.87 18.81 -20.40
CA GLU A 143 -1.12 19.53 -21.44
C GLU A 143 -1.89 19.60 -22.75
N VAL A 144 -2.37 18.45 -23.26
CA VAL A 144 -3.14 18.37 -24.52
C VAL A 144 -4.42 19.19 -24.44
N LEU A 145 -5.16 19.09 -23.33
CA LEU A 145 -6.43 19.81 -23.16
C LEU A 145 -6.25 21.32 -22.95
N SER A 146 -5.09 21.75 -22.44
CA SER A 146 -4.75 23.17 -22.27
C SER A 146 -4.30 23.86 -23.57
N SER A 147 -3.98 23.08 -24.61
CA SER A 147 -3.57 23.60 -25.92
C SER A 147 -4.75 24.25 -26.67
N GLU A 148 -4.46 25.31 -27.43
CA GLU A 148 -5.46 25.99 -28.28
C GLU A 148 -6.06 25.06 -29.34
N ASN A 149 -5.28 24.09 -29.84
CA ASN A 149 -5.72 23.10 -30.83
C ASN A 149 -5.33 21.68 -30.41
N PRO A 150 -6.13 21.01 -29.56
CA PRO A 150 -5.80 19.69 -29.02
C PRO A 150 -5.52 18.64 -30.10
N SER A 151 -6.25 18.66 -31.22
CA SER A 151 -6.10 17.68 -32.32
C SER A 151 -4.76 17.75 -33.06
N LYS A 152 -4.05 18.88 -32.97
CA LYS A 152 -2.73 19.07 -33.59
C LYS A 152 -1.58 18.91 -32.60
N HIS A 153 -1.89 18.64 -31.33
CA HIS A 153 -0.87 18.47 -30.31
C HIS A 153 -0.10 17.16 -30.52
N GLU A 154 1.22 17.18 -30.31
CA GLU A 154 2.09 16.00 -30.53
C GLU A 154 1.64 14.79 -29.72
N LEU A 155 1.21 15.02 -28.47
CA LEU A 155 0.73 13.99 -27.55
C LEU A 155 -0.76 13.64 -27.71
N PHE A 156 -1.47 14.19 -28.71
CA PHE A 156 -2.92 13.96 -28.86
C PHE A 156 -3.26 12.47 -28.96
N TRP A 157 -2.62 11.74 -29.88
CA TRP A 157 -2.87 10.32 -30.09
C TRP A 157 -2.42 9.48 -28.89
N ASN A 158 -1.31 9.86 -28.23
CA ASN A 158 -0.87 9.21 -27.00
C ASN A 158 -1.94 9.31 -25.90
N VAL A 159 -2.60 10.45 -25.76
CA VAL A 159 -3.70 10.62 -24.78
C VAL A 159 -4.92 9.79 -25.17
N VAL A 160 -5.28 9.73 -26.46
CA VAL A 160 -6.38 8.87 -26.93
C VAL A 160 -6.07 7.40 -26.65
N ASP A 161 -4.86 6.94 -26.99
CA ASP A 161 -4.39 5.58 -26.75
C ASP A 161 -4.46 5.25 -25.26
N VAL A 162 -3.96 6.13 -24.38
CA VAL A 162 -4.00 5.91 -22.94
C VAL A 162 -5.43 5.80 -22.42
N PHE A 163 -6.37 6.64 -22.87
CA PHE A 163 -7.77 6.51 -22.46
C PHE A 163 -8.36 5.18 -22.90
N VAL A 164 -8.04 4.72 -24.11
CA VAL A 164 -8.45 3.41 -24.60
C VAL A 164 -7.83 2.30 -23.71
N LEU A 165 -6.50 2.29 -23.52
CA LEU A 165 -5.79 1.30 -22.71
C LEU A 165 -6.31 1.22 -21.26
N GLN A 166 -6.72 2.35 -20.67
CA GLN A 166 -7.33 2.44 -19.33
C GLN A 166 -8.83 2.13 -19.31
N GLY A 167 -9.47 1.86 -20.44
CA GLY A 167 -10.91 1.62 -20.55
C GLY A 167 -11.79 2.84 -20.32
N ARG A 168 -11.25 4.07 -20.47
CA ARG A 168 -11.95 5.35 -20.31
C ARG A 168 -12.57 5.80 -21.63
N MET A 169 -13.53 5.00 -22.12
CA MET A 169 -14.10 5.15 -23.46
C MET A 169 -14.74 6.52 -23.70
N ASP A 170 -15.46 7.08 -22.73
CA ASP A 170 -16.16 8.36 -22.92
C ASP A 170 -15.22 9.54 -23.15
N GLU A 171 -14.03 9.51 -22.56
CA GLU A 171 -13.04 10.59 -22.72
C GLU A 171 -12.24 10.42 -24.02
N ALA A 172 -11.94 9.18 -24.42
CA ALA A 172 -11.40 8.89 -25.74
C ALA A 172 -12.36 9.39 -26.83
N ARG A 173 -13.65 9.08 -26.70
CA ARG A 173 -14.73 9.56 -27.59
C ARG A 173 -14.80 11.08 -27.63
N HIS A 174 -14.70 11.74 -26.48
CA HIS A 174 -14.67 13.20 -26.41
C HIS A 174 -13.49 13.79 -27.20
N LEU A 175 -12.29 13.22 -27.10
CA LEU A 175 -11.14 13.69 -27.89
C LEU A 175 -11.29 13.40 -29.38
N LEU A 176 -11.79 12.22 -29.75
CA LEU A 176 -12.04 11.87 -31.16
C LEU A 176 -13.08 12.79 -31.81
N SER A 177 -14.05 13.31 -31.05
CA SER A 177 -15.01 14.30 -31.55
C SER A 177 -14.34 15.62 -31.96
N LYS A 178 -13.25 16.01 -31.27
CA LYS A 178 -12.45 17.19 -31.61
C LYS A 178 -11.67 16.96 -32.90
N GLU A 179 -11.11 15.76 -33.09
CA GLU A 179 -10.46 15.38 -34.35
C GLU A 179 -11.44 15.38 -35.53
N ALA A 180 -12.64 14.82 -35.34
CA ALA A 180 -13.70 14.84 -36.37
C ALA A 180 -14.11 16.26 -36.78
N SER A 181 -14.06 17.22 -35.84
CA SER A 181 -14.35 18.63 -36.13
C SER A 181 -13.20 19.34 -36.85
N ALA A 182 -11.97 18.95 -36.57
CA ALA A 182 -10.77 19.56 -37.12
C ALA A 182 -10.42 19.03 -38.52
N ASN A 183 -10.76 17.76 -38.79
CA ASN A 183 -10.36 17.05 -40.00
C ASN A 183 -11.55 16.33 -40.67
N PRO A 184 -12.17 16.94 -41.71
CA PRO A 184 -13.33 16.37 -42.38
C PRO A 184 -13.09 14.99 -43.02
N ALA A 185 -11.84 14.65 -43.36
CA ALA A 185 -11.50 13.37 -43.96
C ALA A 185 -11.57 12.20 -42.95
N SER A 186 -11.37 12.49 -41.66
CA SER A 186 -11.39 11.49 -40.60
C SER A 186 -12.75 11.36 -39.89
N THR A 187 -13.70 12.24 -40.18
CA THR A 187 -15.04 12.27 -39.57
C THR A 187 -15.80 10.95 -39.61
N ASN A 188 -15.79 10.25 -40.74
CA ASN A 188 -16.51 8.97 -40.86
C ASN A 188 -15.85 7.88 -40.02
N MET A 189 -14.52 7.82 -40.00
CA MET A 189 -13.76 6.89 -39.15
C MET A 189 -13.97 7.18 -37.67
N CYS A 190 -13.93 8.46 -37.26
CA CYS A 190 -14.24 8.87 -35.89
C CYS A 190 -15.65 8.45 -35.46
N ARG A 191 -16.64 8.57 -36.36
CA ARG A 191 -18.03 8.15 -36.05
C ARG A 191 -18.13 6.65 -35.81
N VAL A 192 -17.46 5.85 -36.64
CA VAL A 192 -17.41 4.39 -36.46
C VAL A 192 -16.73 4.03 -35.13
N LEU A 193 -15.58 4.63 -34.82
CA LEU A 193 -14.91 4.42 -33.54
C LEU A 193 -15.76 4.88 -32.35
N ASP A 194 -16.47 6.01 -32.45
CA ASP A 194 -17.40 6.49 -31.42
C ASP A 194 -18.49 5.46 -31.14
N ASP A 195 -19.09 4.91 -32.20
CA ASP A 195 -20.13 3.88 -32.09
C ASP A 195 -19.58 2.58 -31.48
N LEU A 196 -18.39 2.13 -31.89
CA LEU A 196 -17.75 0.94 -31.32
C LEU A 196 -17.44 1.12 -29.83
N MET A 197 -16.85 2.26 -29.44
CA MET A 197 -16.52 2.57 -28.05
C MET A 197 -17.79 2.70 -27.19
N LYS A 198 -18.86 3.27 -27.74
CA LYS A 198 -20.16 3.40 -27.04
C LYS A 198 -20.87 2.07 -26.81
N LYS A 199 -20.74 1.15 -27.77
CA LYS A 199 -21.33 -0.20 -27.69
C LYS A 199 -20.51 -1.18 -26.85
N MET A 200 -19.31 -0.79 -26.42
CA MET A 200 -18.42 -1.67 -25.66
C MET A 200 -19.13 -2.25 -24.43
N PRO A 201 -19.20 -3.58 -24.28
CA PRO A 201 -19.81 -4.21 -23.11
C PRO A 201 -18.96 -3.97 -21.86
N VAL A 202 -19.52 -3.24 -20.89
CA VAL A 202 -18.89 -3.02 -19.58
C VAL A 202 -19.55 -3.95 -18.55
N PRO A 203 -18.76 -4.67 -17.72
CA PRO A 203 -19.34 -5.44 -16.63
C PRO A 203 -20.09 -4.49 -15.70
N SER A 204 -21.38 -4.74 -15.45
CA SER A 204 -22.18 -3.89 -14.55
C SER A 204 -22.10 -4.39 -13.11
N LEU A 205 -21.92 -3.49 -12.15
CA LEU A 205 -21.92 -3.81 -10.71
C LEU A 205 -23.33 -4.07 -10.13
N GLY A 206 -24.40 -3.72 -10.86
CA GLY A 206 -25.76 -3.63 -10.31
C GLY A 206 -26.86 -4.35 -11.08
N ASN A 207 -26.64 -4.82 -12.32
CA ASN A 207 -27.69 -5.51 -13.08
C ASN A 207 -27.56 -7.03 -12.92
N MET A 208 -28.71 -7.73 -13.01
CA MET A 208 -28.79 -9.20 -13.07
C MET A 208 -28.23 -9.80 -14.37
N GLN A 209 -27.26 -9.13 -15.01
CA GLN A 209 -26.64 -9.66 -16.22
C GLN A 209 -25.79 -10.88 -15.85
N THR A 210 -26.05 -12.00 -16.53
CA THR A 210 -25.24 -13.20 -16.36
C THR A 210 -23.88 -13.04 -17.05
N LEU A 211 -22.85 -13.74 -16.58
CA LEU A 211 -21.53 -13.74 -17.26
C LEU A 211 -21.65 -14.22 -18.72
N THR A 212 -22.56 -15.15 -19.00
CA THR A 212 -22.83 -15.63 -20.36
C THR A 212 -23.43 -14.55 -21.26
N GLU A 213 -24.40 -13.77 -20.77
CA GLU A 213 -24.95 -12.63 -21.52
C GLU A 213 -23.90 -11.56 -21.79
N MET A 214 -22.99 -11.35 -20.85
CA MET A 214 -21.87 -10.42 -21.02
C MET A 214 -20.90 -10.92 -22.10
N GLU A 215 -20.52 -12.20 -22.03
CA GLU A 215 -19.64 -12.85 -23.01
C GLU A 215 -20.23 -12.79 -24.42
N LEU A 216 -21.52 -13.08 -24.59
CA LEU A 216 -22.20 -13.00 -25.89
C LEU A 216 -22.21 -11.57 -26.47
N LYS A 217 -22.46 -10.56 -25.63
CA LYS A 217 -22.38 -9.15 -26.07
C LYS A 217 -20.96 -8.77 -26.47
N TRP A 218 -19.96 -9.24 -25.72
CA TRP A 218 -18.55 -8.99 -26.03
C TRP A 218 -18.14 -9.66 -27.33
N GLN A 219 -18.52 -10.92 -27.57
CA GLN A 219 -18.26 -11.62 -28.83
C GLN A 219 -18.89 -10.88 -30.02
N HIS A 220 -20.14 -10.45 -29.90
CA HIS A 220 -20.80 -9.68 -30.96
C HIS A 220 -20.09 -8.35 -31.24
N TRP A 221 -19.72 -7.62 -30.19
CA TRP A 221 -18.96 -6.38 -30.31
C TRP A 221 -17.58 -6.61 -30.94
N HIS A 222 -16.90 -7.69 -30.56
CA HIS A 222 -15.60 -8.09 -31.10
C HIS A 222 -15.69 -8.40 -32.61
N GLU A 223 -16.72 -9.14 -33.03
CA GLU A 223 -17.01 -9.39 -34.45
C GLU A 223 -17.30 -8.10 -35.23
N GLU A 224 -18.01 -7.13 -34.64
CA GLU A 224 -18.22 -5.81 -35.27
C GLU A 224 -16.90 -5.07 -35.46
N CYS A 225 -16.03 -5.01 -34.44
CA CYS A 225 -14.70 -4.42 -34.54
C CYS A 225 -13.86 -5.11 -35.65
N GLN A 226 -13.94 -6.44 -35.74
CA GLN A 226 -13.16 -7.22 -36.68
C GLN A 226 -13.59 -6.95 -38.13
N ARG A 227 -14.90 -6.82 -38.35
CA ARG A 227 -15.49 -6.49 -39.65
C ARG A 227 -14.98 -5.13 -40.17
N TYR A 228 -15.01 -4.09 -39.34
CA TYR A 228 -14.55 -2.77 -39.75
C TYR A 228 -13.06 -2.74 -40.12
N LEU A 229 -12.23 -3.55 -39.44
CA LEU A 229 -10.82 -3.69 -39.77
C LEU A 229 -10.61 -4.45 -41.08
N GLN A 230 -11.34 -5.54 -41.31
CA GLN A 230 -11.29 -6.33 -42.56
C GLN A 230 -11.77 -5.53 -43.78
N ASP A 231 -12.79 -4.69 -43.60
CA ASP A 231 -13.32 -3.80 -44.64
C ASP A 231 -12.35 -2.65 -45.00
N GLY A 232 -11.23 -2.51 -44.27
CA GLY A 232 -10.25 -1.45 -44.52
C GLY A 232 -10.75 -0.06 -44.14
N THR A 233 -11.76 0.04 -43.27
CA THR A 233 -12.42 1.30 -42.89
C THR A 233 -11.43 2.35 -42.38
N PHE A 234 -10.36 1.91 -41.71
CA PHE A 234 -9.36 2.77 -41.07
C PHE A 234 -8.05 2.92 -41.86
N ALA A 235 -7.94 2.34 -43.07
CA ALA A 235 -6.67 2.28 -43.82
C ALA A 235 -6.04 3.65 -44.13
N SER A 236 -6.84 4.73 -44.12
CA SER A 236 -6.36 6.10 -44.30
C SER A 236 -5.74 6.74 -43.05
N ASN A 237 -5.91 6.17 -41.85
CA ASN A 237 -5.36 6.69 -40.61
C ASN A 237 -4.82 5.56 -39.72
N SER A 238 -3.49 5.44 -39.67
CA SER A 238 -2.78 4.41 -38.91
C SER A 238 -3.08 4.44 -37.41
N HIS A 239 -3.32 5.62 -36.82
CA HIS A 239 -3.65 5.73 -35.39
C HIS A 239 -5.03 5.15 -35.09
N MET A 240 -6.02 5.42 -35.94
CA MET A 240 -7.37 4.86 -35.78
C MET A 240 -7.41 3.36 -36.03
N GLU A 241 -6.61 2.88 -36.99
CA GLU A 241 -6.43 1.45 -37.23
C GLU A 241 -5.78 0.76 -36.01
N SER A 242 -4.74 1.39 -35.44
CA SER A 242 -4.08 0.92 -34.20
C SER A 242 -5.06 0.86 -33.02
N ILE A 243 -5.89 1.88 -32.83
CA ILE A 243 -6.95 1.88 -31.80
C ILE A 243 -7.92 0.72 -32.04
N CYS A 244 -8.37 0.49 -33.26
CA CYS A 244 -9.27 -0.63 -33.56
C CYS A 244 -8.61 -2.00 -33.29
N LYS A 245 -7.30 -2.15 -33.57
CA LYS A 245 -6.53 -3.36 -33.21
C LYS A 245 -6.44 -3.55 -31.70
N VAL A 246 -6.26 -2.47 -30.93
CA VAL A 246 -6.30 -2.49 -29.46
C VAL A 246 -7.69 -2.91 -28.97
N LEU A 247 -8.78 -2.37 -29.53
CA LEU A 247 -10.15 -2.77 -29.18
C LEU A 247 -10.42 -4.26 -29.46
N LEU A 248 -9.78 -4.84 -30.47
CA LEU A 248 -9.83 -6.27 -30.77
C LEU A 248 -8.99 -7.14 -29.83
N GLY A 249 -8.19 -6.52 -28.95
CA GLY A 249 -7.28 -7.25 -28.07
C GLY A 249 -6.07 -7.85 -28.80
N ASP A 250 -5.62 -7.23 -29.91
CA ASP A 250 -4.37 -7.63 -30.58
C ASP A 250 -3.18 -7.34 -29.64
N GLU A 251 -2.58 -8.41 -29.13
CA GLU A 251 -1.48 -8.34 -28.17
C GLU A 251 -0.29 -7.56 -28.71
N ASN A 252 0.01 -7.65 -30.01
CA ASN A 252 1.12 -6.93 -30.61
C ASN A 252 0.83 -5.43 -30.66
N ALA A 253 -0.39 -5.05 -31.04
CA ALA A 253 -0.80 -3.63 -31.09
C ALA A 253 -0.81 -2.99 -29.69
N ILE A 254 -1.15 -3.76 -28.65
CA ILE A 254 -1.08 -3.28 -27.26
C ILE A 254 0.40 -3.16 -26.83
N LEU A 255 1.25 -4.13 -27.15
CA LEU A 255 2.69 -4.10 -26.82
C LEU A 255 3.46 -2.99 -27.55
N GLU A 256 3.04 -2.60 -28.75
CA GLU A 256 3.57 -1.41 -29.44
C GLU A 256 3.41 -0.12 -28.61
N LYS A 257 2.45 -0.12 -27.66
CA LYS A 257 2.19 0.99 -26.73
C LYS A 257 2.82 0.77 -25.34
N LYS A 258 3.85 -0.09 -25.23
CA LYS A 258 4.55 -0.42 -23.97
C LYS A 258 4.94 0.83 -23.15
N GLU A 259 5.47 1.85 -23.79
CA GLU A 259 5.91 3.10 -23.13
C GLU A 259 4.75 3.85 -22.44
N LEU A 260 3.54 3.78 -23.00
CA LEU A 260 2.34 4.42 -22.43
C LEU A 260 1.74 3.60 -21.28
N LEU A 261 1.94 2.28 -21.30
CA LEU A 261 1.47 1.38 -20.24
C LEU A 261 2.33 1.47 -18.98
N THR A 262 3.62 1.76 -19.15
CA THR A 262 4.69 1.87 -18.13
C THR A 262 4.97 0.63 -17.31
N THR A 263 3.98 -0.24 -17.09
CA THR A 263 4.07 -1.41 -16.20
C THR A 263 3.37 -2.63 -16.79
N TRP A 264 3.87 -3.82 -16.45
CA TRP A 264 3.31 -5.09 -16.95
C TRP A 264 1.91 -5.37 -16.41
N TYR A 265 1.58 -4.86 -15.21
CA TYR A 265 0.26 -5.04 -14.63
C TYR A 265 -0.79 -4.11 -15.25
N HIS A 266 -0.40 -2.94 -15.79
CA HIS A 266 -1.29 -2.16 -16.66
C HIS A 266 -1.57 -2.93 -17.94
N PHE A 267 -0.54 -3.49 -18.58
CA PHE A 267 -0.68 -4.36 -19.74
C PHE A 267 -1.63 -5.55 -19.46
N LEU A 268 -1.47 -6.22 -18.32
CA LEU A 268 -2.36 -7.30 -17.88
C LEU A 268 -3.82 -6.85 -17.85
N VAL A 269 -4.12 -5.74 -17.18
CA VAL A 269 -5.51 -5.27 -17.03
C VAL A 269 -6.11 -4.86 -18.38
N THR A 270 -5.33 -4.20 -19.24
CA THR A 270 -5.75 -3.88 -20.61
C THR A 270 -6.04 -5.13 -21.43
N ARG A 271 -5.17 -6.16 -21.34
CA ARG A 271 -5.39 -7.45 -22.01
C ARG A 271 -6.64 -8.15 -21.52
N LEU A 272 -6.89 -8.16 -20.20
CA LEU A 272 -8.11 -8.72 -19.62
C LEU A 272 -9.35 -7.97 -20.10
N LEU A 273 -9.29 -6.63 -20.22
CA LEU A 273 -10.40 -5.81 -20.69
C LEU A 273 -10.85 -6.17 -22.11
N TYR A 274 -9.89 -6.35 -23.03
CA TYR A 274 -10.20 -6.55 -24.45
C TYR A 274 -10.30 -8.01 -24.87
N SER A 275 -9.60 -8.93 -24.20
CA SER A 275 -9.52 -10.32 -24.62
C SER A 275 -10.24 -11.29 -23.68
N HIS A 276 -10.39 -10.97 -22.38
CA HIS A 276 -10.91 -11.89 -21.36
C HIS A 276 -11.81 -11.21 -20.32
N PRO A 277 -12.95 -10.63 -20.73
CA PRO A 277 -13.78 -9.79 -19.85
C PRO A 277 -14.46 -10.55 -18.70
N THR A 278 -14.60 -11.88 -18.80
CA THR A 278 -15.20 -12.74 -17.78
C THR A 278 -14.18 -13.54 -16.98
N VAL A 279 -12.92 -13.10 -16.93
CA VAL A 279 -11.82 -13.78 -16.22
C VAL A 279 -12.20 -14.11 -14.78
N LYS A 280 -11.87 -15.33 -14.35
CA LYS A 280 -12.06 -15.76 -12.96
C LYS A 280 -10.81 -15.46 -12.13
N PRO A 281 -10.97 -15.19 -10.82
CA PRO A 281 -9.84 -14.94 -9.92
C PRO A 281 -8.74 -16.01 -10.02
N MET A 282 -9.12 -17.30 -10.01
CA MET A 282 -8.17 -18.42 -10.07
C MET A 282 -7.34 -18.50 -11.36
N GLU A 283 -7.79 -17.87 -12.45
CA GLU A 283 -7.12 -17.88 -13.76
C GLU A 283 -6.16 -16.69 -13.92
N LEU A 284 -6.22 -15.68 -13.02
CA LEU A 284 -5.43 -14.45 -13.13
C LEU A 284 -3.92 -14.70 -13.21
N HIS A 285 -3.40 -15.65 -12.43
CA HIS A 285 -1.96 -15.94 -12.40
C HIS A 285 -1.41 -16.34 -13.78
N PHE A 286 -2.18 -17.10 -14.58
CA PHE A 286 -1.76 -17.50 -15.93
C PHE A 286 -1.58 -16.28 -16.84
N TYR A 287 -2.55 -15.37 -16.81
CA TYR A 287 -2.48 -14.13 -17.59
C TYR A 287 -1.38 -13.20 -17.08
N ALA A 288 -1.23 -13.08 -15.76
CA ALA A 288 -0.21 -12.26 -15.12
C ALA A 288 1.20 -12.70 -15.51
N GLN A 289 1.50 -14.00 -15.42
CA GLN A 289 2.80 -14.55 -15.80
C GLN A 289 3.09 -14.33 -17.28
N ALA A 290 2.13 -14.61 -18.16
CA ALA A 290 2.30 -14.38 -19.59
C ALA A 290 2.53 -12.90 -19.92
N CYS A 291 1.83 -11.98 -19.25
CA CYS A 291 2.02 -10.54 -19.41
C CYS A 291 3.38 -10.07 -18.91
N MET A 292 3.83 -10.57 -17.76
CA MET A 292 5.15 -10.27 -17.21
C MET A 292 6.25 -10.76 -18.16
N ASP A 293 6.14 -11.99 -18.66
CA ASP A 293 7.09 -12.58 -19.60
C ASP A 293 7.14 -11.85 -20.95
N LEU A 294 6.02 -11.29 -21.41
CA LEU A 294 5.98 -10.52 -22.67
C LEU A 294 6.50 -9.09 -22.47
N PHE A 295 6.13 -8.44 -21.37
CA PHE A 295 6.44 -7.05 -21.10
C PHE A 295 7.90 -6.84 -20.68
N LEU A 296 8.44 -7.73 -19.84
CA LEU A 296 9.80 -7.61 -19.30
C LEU A 296 10.89 -8.23 -20.21
N ARG A 297 10.53 -8.77 -21.38
CA ARG A 297 11.49 -9.31 -22.36
C ARG A 297 12.56 -8.25 -22.70
N GLY A 298 13.74 -8.40 -22.11
CA GLY A 298 14.93 -7.59 -22.39
C GLY A 298 15.30 -6.54 -21.34
N GLU A 299 14.52 -6.37 -20.26
CA GLU A 299 14.84 -5.48 -19.13
C GLU A 299 15.31 -6.27 -17.90
N SER A 300 15.89 -5.55 -16.94
CA SER A 300 16.44 -6.03 -15.66
C SER A 300 15.56 -7.07 -14.95
N SER A 301 16.16 -7.89 -14.10
CA SER A 301 15.45 -8.87 -13.26
C SER A 301 14.23 -8.28 -12.58
N ALA A 302 13.14 -9.06 -12.46
CA ALA A 302 11.91 -8.69 -11.75
C ALA A 302 12.20 -7.96 -10.43
N GLU A 303 11.59 -6.80 -10.25
CA GLU A 303 11.77 -6.01 -9.04
C GLU A 303 11.05 -6.68 -7.86
N PRO A 304 11.41 -6.37 -6.60
CA PRO A 304 10.72 -6.92 -5.44
C PRO A 304 9.21 -6.70 -5.45
N LEU A 305 8.76 -5.57 -6.02
CA LEU A 305 7.34 -5.28 -6.20
C LEU A 305 6.66 -6.27 -7.14
N ASP A 306 7.29 -6.62 -8.27
CA ASP A 306 6.75 -7.57 -9.24
C ASP A 306 6.54 -8.94 -8.61
N ILE A 307 7.50 -9.39 -7.80
CA ILE A 307 7.43 -10.66 -7.07
C ILE A 307 6.22 -10.67 -6.11
N ILE A 308 6.00 -9.56 -5.40
CA ILE A 308 4.86 -9.42 -4.47
C ILE A 308 3.53 -9.45 -5.24
N LEU A 309 3.42 -8.69 -6.33
CA LEU A 309 2.19 -8.62 -7.13
C LEU A 309 1.89 -9.99 -7.76
N MET A 310 2.90 -10.69 -8.28
CA MET A 310 2.75 -12.05 -8.80
C MET A 310 2.27 -13.02 -7.74
N ALA A 311 2.87 -13.01 -6.54
CA ALA A 311 2.41 -13.83 -5.43
C ALA A 311 0.95 -13.55 -5.04
N ALA A 312 0.50 -12.29 -5.14
CA ALA A 312 -0.89 -11.93 -4.91
C ALA A 312 -1.82 -12.51 -6.00
N PHE A 313 -1.42 -12.45 -7.29
CA PHE A 313 -2.19 -13.06 -8.38
C PHE A 313 -2.21 -14.60 -8.33
N GLU A 314 -1.19 -15.23 -7.75
CA GLU A 314 -1.14 -16.68 -7.46
C GLU A 314 -1.95 -17.07 -6.22
N PHE A 315 -2.53 -16.11 -5.50
CA PHE A 315 -3.25 -16.31 -4.23
C PHE A 315 -2.38 -16.87 -3.09
N GLU A 316 -1.06 -16.68 -3.17
CA GLU A 316 -0.09 -17.11 -2.17
C GLU A 316 0.13 -16.05 -1.08
N ILE A 317 -0.87 -15.91 -0.19
CA ILE A 317 -0.90 -14.88 0.87
C ILE A 317 0.36 -14.89 1.75
N HIS A 318 0.86 -16.07 2.11
CA HIS A 318 2.05 -16.20 2.95
C HIS A 318 3.31 -15.66 2.25
N GLN A 319 3.40 -15.87 0.93
CA GLN A 319 4.50 -15.35 0.13
C GLN A 319 4.40 -13.82 0.00
N VAL A 320 3.19 -13.26 -0.20
CA VAL A 320 2.98 -11.80 -0.15
C VAL A 320 3.48 -11.21 1.17
N ILE A 321 3.08 -11.77 2.31
CA ILE A 321 3.49 -11.28 3.64
C ILE A 321 5.02 -11.36 3.81
N LYS A 322 5.63 -12.47 3.39
CA LYS A 322 7.08 -12.67 3.48
C LYS A 322 7.85 -11.66 2.63
N GLU A 323 7.52 -11.54 1.36
CA GLU A 323 8.22 -10.63 0.45
C GLU A 323 8.00 -9.16 0.83
N CYS A 324 6.81 -8.79 1.29
CA CYS A 324 6.56 -7.48 1.88
C CYS A 324 7.43 -7.23 3.13
N SER A 325 7.66 -8.23 3.97
CA SER A 325 8.52 -8.08 5.18
C SER A 325 9.98 -7.81 4.83
N ILE A 326 10.43 -8.25 3.64
CA ILE A 326 11.79 -8.08 3.15
C ILE A 326 11.92 -6.77 2.39
N ALA A 327 10.97 -6.48 1.50
CA ALA A 327 11.03 -5.35 0.58
C ALA A 327 10.61 -4.02 1.24
N LEU A 328 9.64 -4.05 2.15
CA LEU A 328 9.15 -2.88 2.87
C LEU A 328 9.86 -2.84 4.21
N SER A 329 10.88 -1.97 4.35
CA SER A 329 11.79 -1.86 5.49
C SER A 329 11.13 -1.68 6.88
N ASN A 330 9.81 -1.54 6.96
CA ASN A 330 9.05 -1.43 8.20
C ASN A 330 8.06 -2.59 8.39
N TRP A 331 7.93 -3.04 9.64
CA TRP A 331 6.94 -4.06 10.02
C TRP A 331 5.49 -3.56 10.01
N TRP A 332 5.25 -2.26 9.81
CA TRP A 332 3.91 -1.67 9.87
C TRP A 332 2.99 -2.30 8.83
N PHE A 333 3.45 -2.42 7.59
CA PHE A 333 2.63 -2.96 6.49
C PHE A 333 2.14 -4.36 6.79
N VAL A 334 3.10 -5.25 7.09
CA VAL A 334 2.84 -6.68 7.27
C VAL A 334 2.06 -6.95 8.55
N ALA A 335 2.28 -6.18 9.62
CA ALA A 335 1.50 -6.30 10.85
C ALA A 335 0.01 -5.97 10.62
N HIS A 336 -0.28 -4.84 9.97
CA HIS A 336 -1.67 -4.40 9.77
C HIS A 336 -2.38 -5.18 8.67
N LEU A 337 -1.69 -5.51 7.57
CA LEU A 337 -2.28 -6.31 6.50
C LEU A 337 -2.61 -7.72 7.02
N THR A 338 -1.67 -8.35 7.74
CA THR A 338 -1.89 -9.68 8.32
C THR A 338 -3.02 -9.67 9.35
N ASP A 339 -3.10 -8.65 10.20
CA ASP A 339 -4.23 -8.48 11.13
C ASP A 339 -5.57 -8.40 10.39
N LEU A 340 -5.67 -7.59 9.34
CA LEU A 340 -6.88 -7.49 8.52
C LEU A 340 -7.24 -8.82 7.84
N LEU A 341 -6.25 -9.53 7.31
CA LEU A 341 -6.45 -10.84 6.64
C LEU A 341 -6.85 -11.94 7.64
N ASP A 342 -6.34 -11.90 8.87
CA ASP A 342 -6.76 -12.79 9.96
C ASP A 342 -8.23 -12.51 10.35
N HIS A 343 -8.63 -11.25 10.39
CA HIS A 343 -10.04 -10.85 10.58
C HIS A 343 -10.96 -11.31 9.44
N CYS A 344 -10.41 -11.47 8.23
CA CYS A 344 -11.10 -12.10 7.09
C CYS A 344 -11.15 -13.64 7.19
N LYS A 345 -10.50 -14.26 8.19
CA LYS A 345 -10.36 -15.71 8.39
C LYS A 345 -9.69 -16.42 7.20
N LEU A 346 -8.79 -15.73 6.53
CA LEU A 346 -8.03 -16.27 5.38
C LEU A 346 -6.73 -16.95 5.80
N LEU A 347 -6.20 -16.59 6.97
CA LEU A 347 -5.01 -17.20 7.53
C LEU A 347 -5.43 -18.42 8.37
N GLN A 348 -4.83 -19.57 8.07
CA GLN A 348 -5.01 -20.75 8.91
C GLN A 348 -4.29 -20.53 10.24
N SER A 349 -4.95 -20.83 11.35
CA SER A 349 -4.40 -20.75 12.71
C SER A 349 -3.43 -21.90 13.00
N HIS A 350 -2.45 -22.11 12.11
CA HIS A 350 -1.34 -23.00 12.39
C HIS A 350 -0.33 -22.23 13.26
N ASN A 351 -0.13 -22.73 14.47
CA ASN A 351 0.93 -22.24 15.34
C ASN A 351 2.27 -22.52 14.65
N LEU A 352 3.11 -21.48 14.56
CA LEU A 352 4.49 -21.61 14.17
C LEU A 352 5.22 -22.50 15.18
N TYR A 353 6.39 -23.03 14.80
CA TYR A 353 7.17 -23.95 15.65
C TYR A 353 7.48 -23.42 17.06
N PHE A 354 7.38 -22.12 17.28
CA PHE A 354 7.61 -21.43 18.55
C PHE A 354 6.32 -21.09 19.33
N GLY A 355 5.16 -21.62 18.93
CA GLY A 355 3.92 -21.56 19.72
C GLY A 355 3.05 -20.33 19.51
N SER A 356 3.39 -19.42 18.60
CA SER A 356 2.58 -18.25 18.21
C SER A 356 2.05 -18.40 16.79
N ASN A 357 0.96 -17.73 16.45
CA ASN A 357 0.49 -17.63 15.07
C ASN A 357 1.21 -16.50 14.30
N MET A 358 1.10 -16.50 12.96
CA MET A 358 1.76 -15.50 12.11
C MET A 358 1.36 -14.06 12.46
N ARG A 359 0.06 -13.83 12.72
CA ARG A 359 -0.46 -12.51 13.08
C ARG A 359 0.23 -11.97 14.33
N GLU A 360 0.26 -12.76 15.39
CA GLU A 360 0.86 -12.35 16.66
C GLU A 360 2.36 -12.13 16.49
N PHE A 361 3.09 -13.01 15.80
CA PHE A 361 4.52 -12.80 15.51
C PHE A 361 4.79 -11.42 14.87
N LEU A 362 4.07 -11.07 13.81
CA LEU A 362 4.27 -9.80 13.11
C LEU A 362 3.85 -8.59 13.95
N LEU A 363 2.79 -8.71 14.75
CA LEU A 363 2.39 -7.66 15.69
C LEU A 363 3.43 -7.46 16.79
N LEU A 364 4.03 -8.53 17.32
CA LEU A 364 5.08 -8.45 18.34
C LEU A 364 6.33 -7.75 17.79
N GLU A 365 6.77 -8.08 16.58
CA GLU A 365 7.92 -7.43 15.93
C GLU A 365 7.64 -5.94 15.67
N TYR A 366 6.46 -5.62 15.16
CA TYR A 366 6.06 -4.22 14.94
C TYR A 366 5.99 -3.42 16.24
N ALA A 367 5.33 -3.95 17.27
CA ALA A 367 5.21 -3.32 18.58
C ALA A 367 6.60 -3.11 19.22
N SER A 368 7.48 -4.11 19.16
CA SER A 368 8.87 -4.01 19.64
C SER A 368 9.64 -2.89 18.91
N GLY A 369 9.42 -2.75 17.60
CA GLY A 369 9.94 -1.62 16.81
C GLY A 369 9.45 -0.26 17.32
N LEU A 370 8.17 -0.12 17.66
CA LEU A 370 7.61 1.11 18.22
C LEU A 370 8.20 1.49 19.59
N PHE A 371 8.50 0.49 20.43
CA PHE A 371 9.13 0.69 21.75
C PHE A 371 10.53 1.28 21.66
N SER A 372 11.23 1.02 20.55
CA SER A 372 12.55 1.61 20.29
C SER A 372 12.46 3.13 20.05
N HIS A 373 11.29 3.65 19.67
CA HIS A 373 11.09 5.07 19.43
C HIS A 373 10.57 5.81 20.67
N HIS A 374 11.20 6.96 20.98
CA HIS A 374 10.99 7.69 22.24
C HIS A 374 9.54 8.19 22.48
N SER A 375 8.76 8.37 21.41
CA SER A 375 7.39 8.91 21.47
C SER A 375 6.30 7.92 21.05
N LEU A 376 6.63 6.76 20.46
CA LEU A 376 5.65 5.82 19.91
C LEU A 376 5.41 4.60 20.81
N TRP A 377 6.26 4.39 21.81
CA TRP A 377 6.14 3.25 22.74
C TRP A 377 4.75 3.09 23.37
N GLN A 378 3.97 4.17 23.56
CA GLN A 378 2.61 4.08 24.09
C GLN A 378 1.67 3.32 23.15
N LEU A 379 1.80 3.54 21.84
CA LEU A 379 1.04 2.78 20.84
C LEU A 379 1.43 1.30 20.88
N GLY A 380 2.72 1.01 21.05
CA GLY A 380 3.24 -0.34 21.16
C GLY A 380 2.59 -1.15 22.30
N VAL A 381 2.23 -0.49 23.41
CA VAL A 381 1.54 -1.16 24.54
C VAL A 381 0.21 -1.73 24.09
N ASP A 382 -0.59 -0.94 23.36
CA ASP A 382 -1.92 -1.36 22.94
C ASP A 382 -1.84 -2.50 21.90
N TYR A 383 -0.81 -2.54 21.04
CA TYR A 383 -0.57 -3.70 20.17
C TYR A 383 -0.22 -4.97 20.95
N PHE A 384 0.60 -4.87 22.00
CA PHE A 384 0.91 -6.01 22.86
C PHE A 384 -0.30 -6.57 23.59
N ASP A 385 -1.27 -5.72 23.96
CA ASP A 385 -2.51 -6.19 24.60
C ASP A 385 -3.37 -7.08 23.67
N HIS A 386 -3.20 -6.96 22.36
CA HIS A 386 -3.93 -7.74 21.35
C HIS A 386 -3.12 -8.94 20.83
N CYS A 387 -2.06 -9.32 21.54
CA CYS A 387 -1.24 -10.51 21.31
C CYS A 387 -1.52 -11.55 22.43
N PRO A 388 -2.24 -12.65 22.14
CA PRO A 388 -2.81 -13.52 23.17
C PRO A 388 -1.80 -14.38 23.94
N GLU A 389 -0.74 -14.87 23.30
CA GLU A 389 0.20 -15.84 23.90
C GLU A 389 1.38 -15.13 24.56
N PHE A 390 2.04 -14.22 23.84
CA PHE A 390 3.31 -13.64 24.26
C PHE A 390 3.25 -12.13 24.54
N GLY A 391 2.12 -11.47 24.23
CA GLY A 391 1.96 -10.01 24.36
C GLY A 391 2.34 -9.47 25.74
N ARG A 392 1.82 -10.11 26.80
CA ARG A 392 2.10 -9.72 28.18
C ARG A 392 3.58 -9.82 28.54
N VAL A 393 4.22 -10.94 28.19
CA VAL A 393 5.64 -11.16 28.51
C VAL A 393 6.52 -10.15 27.78
N TYR A 394 6.20 -9.86 26.51
CA TYR A 394 6.91 -8.84 25.73
C TYR A 394 6.74 -7.45 26.32
N LEU A 395 5.52 -7.08 26.72
CA LEU A 395 5.25 -5.81 27.37
C LEU A 395 6.04 -5.67 28.69
N GLU A 396 6.05 -6.72 29.52
CA GLU A 396 6.81 -6.76 30.78
C GLU A 396 8.32 -6.53 30.55
N LEU A 397 8.90 -7.10 29.49
CA LEU A 397 10.32 -6.93 29.15
C LEU A 397 10.64 -5.54 28.57
N HIS A 398 9.75 -4.99 27.74
CA HIS A 398 10.00 -3.73 27.05
C HIS A 398 9.73 -2.51 27.94
N ILE A 399 8.74 -2.58 28.82
CA ILE A 399 8.35 -1.45 29.68
C ILE A 399 9.48 -1.03 30.62
N GLU A 400 10.28 -1.98 31.10
CA GLU A 400 11.42 -1.72 32.00
C GLU A 400 12.59 -1.01 31.29
N ARG A 401 12.67 -1.15 29.96
CA ARG A 401 13.74 -0.55 29.15
C ARG A 401 13.45 0.89 28.75
N ILE A 402 12.25 1.40 29.04
CA ILE A 402 11.87 2.76 28.67
C ILE A 402 12.74 3.77 29.46
N PRO A 403 13.43 4.70 28.79
CA PRO A 403 14.24 5.69 29.49
C PRO A 403 13.36 6.65 30.28
N LEU A 404 13.45 6.57 31.61
CA LEU A 404 12.70 7.38 32.59
C LEU A 404 13.41 8.72 32.86
N ASN A 405 13.42 9.59 31.85
CA ASN A 405 14.13 10.87 31.93
C ASN A 405 13.41 11.88 32.83
N THR A 406 12.07 11.92 32.77
CA THR A 406 11.22 12.87 33.49
C THR A 406 10.25 12.15 34.42
N GLU A 407 9.84 12.82 35.50
CA GLU A 407 8.86 12.30 36.45
C GLU A 407 7.48 12.09 35.81
N GLN A 408 7.08 12.99 34.91
CA GLN A 408 5.85 12.84 34.13
C GLN A 408 5.86 11.56 33.28
N LYS A 409 6.99 11.23 32.64
CA LYS A 409 7.11 10.00 31.87
C LYS A 409 7.03 8.77 32.77
N ALA A 410 7.67 8.81 33.95
CA ALA A 410 7.58 7.72 34.92
C ALA A 410 6.15 7.50 35.43
N LEU A 411 5.41 8.56 35.75
CA LEU A 411 4.00 8.47 36.14
C LEU A 411 3.11 7.89 35.05
N LYS A 412 3.38 8.22 33.77
CA LYS A 412 2.66 7.62 32.62
C LYS A 412 2.90 6.12 32.52
N VAL A 413 4.17 5.70 32.60
CA VAL A 413 4.53 4.26 32.57
C VAL A 413 3.91 3.54 33.76
N LEU A 414 3.97 4.13 34.97
CA LEU A 414 3.37 3.57 36.18
C LEU A 414 1.88 3.32 36.00
N ARG A 415 1.13 4.31 35.48
CA ARG A 415 -0.32 4.18 35.24
C ARG A 415 -0.63 3.04 34.28
N ILE A 416 0.16 2.87 33.23
CA ILE A 416 0.01 1.78 32.25
C ILE A 416 0.20 0.41 32.92
N CYS A 417 1.24 0.27 33.75
CA CYS A 417 1.50 -0.96 34.50
C CYS A 417 0.42 -1.25 35.55
N GLU A 418 -0.07 -0.23 36.25
CA GLU A 418 -1.14 -0.36 37.26
C GLU A 418 -2.45 -0.82 36.63
N GLN A 419 -2.83 -0.24 35.49
CA GLN A 419 -4.02 -0.65 34.72
C GLN A 419 -3.99 -2.12 34.29
N ARG A 420 -2.79 -2.67 34.06
CA ARG A 420 -2.55 -4.05 33.61
C ARG A 420 -2.08 -5.00 34.72
N GLN A 421 -2.15 -4.56 35.98
CA GLN A 421 -1.77 -5.36 37.16
C GLN A 421 -0.32 -5.91 37.12
N MET A 422 0.60 -5.13 36.52
CA MET A 422 2.03 -5.46 36.41
C MET A 422 2.79 -5.06 37.68
N HIS A 423 2.51 -5.74 38.79
CA HIS A 423 2.98 -5.33 40.13
C HIS A 423 4.50 -5.32 40.30
N GLU A 424 5.21 -6.26 39.68
CA GLU A 424 6.66 -6.34 39.76
C GLU A 424 7.33 -5.17 39.02
N GLN A 425 6.83 -4.83 37.84
CA GLN A 425 7.30 -3.69 37.04
C GLN A 425 6.99 -2.37 37.74
N VAL A 426 5.80 -2.23 38.36
CA VAL A 426 5.46 -1.07 39.22
C VAL A 426 6.49 -0.89 40.33
N ARG A 427 6.84 -1.97 41.03
CA ARG A 427 7.84 -1.95 42.10
C ARG A 427 9.22 -1.55 41.56
N SER A 428 9.64 -2.14 40.44
CA SER A 428 10.92 -1.88 39.77
C SER A 428 11.05 -0.40 39.37
N ILE A 429 10.05 0.14 38.69
CA ILE A 429 10.01 1.55 38.23
C ILE A 429 10.07 2.51 39.42
N CYS A 430 9.28 2.27 40.47
CA CYS A 430 9.29 3.11 41.68
C CYS A 430 10.66 3.11 42.37
N LYS A 431 11.34 1.95 42.44
CA LYS A 431 12.71 1.85 42.99
C LYS A 431 13.72 2.64 42.18
N ILE A 432 13.67 2.55 40.84
CA ILE A 432 14.56 3.31 39.95
C ILE A 432 14.37 4.82 40.16
N MET A 433 13.11 5.28 40.21
CA MET A 433 12.79 6.69 40.42
C MET A 433 13.19 7.19 41.81
N ALA A 434 13.00 6.37 42.85
CA ALA A 434 13.43 6.69 44.21
C ALA A 434 14.96 6.85 44.30
N MET A 435 15.73 5.93 43.70
CA MET A 435 17.19 6.04 43.62
C MET A 435 17.64 7.27 42.83
N LYS A 436 16.97 7.59 41.72
CA LYS A 436 17.27 8.77 40.90
C LYS A 436 16.99 10.07 41.67
N ALA A 437 15.89 10.13 42.42
CA ALA A 437 15.55 11.28 43.27
C ALA A 437 16.55 11.44 44.43
N LEU A 438 16.98 10.34 45.05
CA LEU A 438 17.99 10.33 46.10
C LEU A 438 19.34 10.87 45.59
N ARG A 439 19.80 10.41 44.41
CA ARG A 439 21.03 10.92 43.77
C ARG A 439 20.98 12.41 43.45
N ASN A 440 19.79 12.96 43.24
CA ASN A 440 19.57 14.38 42.96
C ASN A 440 19.25 15.19 44.24
N ASN A 441 19.48 14.66 45.44
CA ASN A 441 19.20 15.30 46.75
C ASN A 441 17.73 15.74 46.95
N ARG A 442 16.77 15.07 46.29
CA ARG A 442 15.33 15.32 46.47
C ARG A 442 14.71 14.29 47.41
N LEU A 443 14.99 14.42 48.71
CA LEU A 443 14.59 13.44 49.74
C LEU A 443 13.07 13.22 49.80
N GLY A 444 12.26 14.29 49.73
CA GLY A 444 10.80 14.17 49.74
C GLY A 444 10.24 13.36 48.56
N SER A 445 10.77 13.59 47.35
CA SER A 445 10.42 12.80 46.17
C SER A 445 10.90 11.34 46.32
N ALA A 446 12.12 11.14 46.81
CA ALA A 446 12.68 9.79 47.02
C ALA A 446 11.82 8.98 48.00
N LEU A 447 11.39 9.59 49.10
CA LEU A 447 10.50 8.95 50.09
C LEU A 447 9.14 8.60 49.47
N SER A 448 8.52 9.53 48.73
CA SER A 448 7.24 9.30 48.04
C SER A 448 7.31 8.10 47.08
N TRP A 449 8.37 8.02 46.26
CA TRP A 449 8.58 6.89 45.34
C TRP A 449 8.88 5.57 46.08
N SER A 450 9.56 5.63 47.23
CA SER A 450 9.86 4.43 48.05
C SER A 450 8.63 3.85 48.73
N ILE A 451 7.74 4.71 49.23
CA ILE A 451 6.44 4.31 49.80
C ILE A 451 5.60 3.65 48.70
N ARG A 452 5.55 4.22 47.49
CA ARG A 452 4.86 3.64 46.34
C ARG A 452 5.46 2.29 45.89
N ALA A 453 6.78 2.12 46.02
CA ALA A 453 7.44 0.83 45.77
C ALA A 453 7.11 -0.24 46.84
N LYS A 454 6.46 0.14 47.96
CA LYS A 454 6.30 -0.68 49.16
C LYS A 454 7.64 -1.21 49.70
N ASP A 455 8.71 -0.43 49.54
CA ASP A 455 10.04 -0.76 50.05
C ASP A 455 10.27 -0.08 51.40
N ALA A 456 9.81 -0.73 52.47
CA ALA A 456 9.87 -0.19 53.81
C ALA A 456 11.32 0.05 54.28
N ALA A 457 12.25 -0.84 53.95
CA ALA A 457 13.65 -0.72 54.34
C ALA A 457 14.31 0.50 53.68
N PHE A 458 14.05 0.72 52.39
CA PHE A 458 14.58 1.89 51.68
C PHE A 458 13.91 3.19 52.13
N ALA A 459 12.62 3.17 52.46
CA ALA A 459 11.92 4.33 53.01
C ALA A 459 12.48 4.76 54.38
N THR A 460 12.76 3.82 55.28
CA THR A 460 13.41 4.10 56.58
C THR A 460 14.80 4.69 56.39
N LEU A 461 15.61 4.12 55.50
CA LEU A 461 16.95 4.63 55.19
C LEU A 461 16.95 6.08 54.67
N ILE A 462 15.92 6.48 53.92
CA ILE A 462 15.76 7.86 53.45
C ILE A 462 15.27 8.77 54.58
N SER A 463 14.38 8.28 55.44
CA SER A 463 13.84 9.06 56.57
C SER A 463 14.88 9.34 57.66
N ASP A 464 15.91 8.49 57.77
CA ASP A 464 17.01 8.65 58.73
C ASP A 464 18.10 9.63 58.27
N ARG A 465 18.03 10.13 57.02
CA ARG A 465 18.93 11.13 56.43
C ARG A 465 18.29 12.51 56.39
#